data_AF-A0A7S4A123-F1
#
_entry.id   AF-A0A7S4A123-F1
#
_cell.length_a   1.000
_cell.length_b   1.000
_cell.length_c   1.000
_cell.angle_alpha   90.00
_cell.angle_beta   90.00
_cell.angle_gamma   90.00
#
_symmetry.space_group_name_H-M   'P 1'
#
loop_
_entity.id
_entity.type
_entity.pdbx_description
1 polymer ?
#
loop_
_entity_poly.entity_id
_entity_poly.type
_entity_poly.pdbx_seq_one_letter_code
_entity_poly.pdbx_strand_id
1 'polypeptide(L)'
;VPDWPRRGSPTMLALALFIAAGAPNAARALLDARAVTRGSFRRLSTANFEELKLVAADAAAGDEFGTSVAIDGDTLVAGASYVHHGGMADAGAAYVFRTSDGGASYDEVAQLTAADADANDNFGIEVAIDGSTIVVGAWKDDDGGSDSGSAYLFRTTDGGATYAQVAKLTASDAAESDQFGWSVAISGDTIVIGAPYDDDDGT
;
A
#
# COMPACT_ATOMS: atom_id res chain seq x y z
N VAL A 1 -4.47 -27.26 31.29
CA VAL A 1 -3.86 -25.96 30.94
C VAL A 1 -2.74 -26.23 29.95
N PRO A 2 -2.94 -26.04 28.64
CA PRO A 2 -1.86 -26.22 27.69
C PRO A 2 -0.96 -24.98 27.71
N ASP A 3 0.31 -25.27 27.95
CA ASP A 3 1.47 -24.39 28.00
C ASP A 3 1.88 -24.00 26.57
N TRP A 4 2.06 -22.70 26.30
CA TRP A 4 2.57 -22.20 25.01
C TRP A 4 4.09 -22.05 25.10
N PRO A 5 4.88 -22.62 24.17
CA PRO A 5 6.32 -22.45 24.19
C PRO A 5 6.68 -21.03 23.75
N ARG A 6 7.51 -20.35 24.57
CA ARG A 6 8.19 -19.11 24.18
C ARG A 6 9.09 -19.41 22.98
N ARG A 7 8.86 -18.73 21.85
CA ARG A 7 9.83 -18.64 20.75
C ARG A 7 10.26 -17.20 20.57
N GLY A 8 11.51 -16.94 20.92
CA GLY A 8 12.29 -15.91 20.27
C GLY A 8 12.73 -16.43 18.89
N SER A 9 12.34 -15.70 17.86
CA SER A 9 12.91 -15.69 16.51
C SER A 9 12.34 -14.44 15.83
N PRO A 10 13.11 -13.68 15.02
CA PRO A 10 12.62 -12.46 14.42
C PRO A 10 11.42 -12.81 13.53
N THR A 11 10.26 -12.26 13.84
CA THR A 11 9.08 -12.38 13.01
C THR A 11 9.34 -11.58 11.74
N MET A 12 9.75 -12.28 10.68
CA MET A 12 9.79 -11.73 9.33
C MET A 12 8.35 -11.37 8.97
N LEU A 13 8.05 -10.06 8.94
CA LEU A 13 6.71 -9.55 8.63
C LEU A 13 6.38 -9.92 7.20
N ALA A 14 5.17 -10.41 6.99
CA ALA A 14 4.73 -10.79 5.66
C ALA A 14 3.24 -10.53 5.52
N LEU A 15 2.86 -10.00 4.36
CA LEU A 15 1.47 -9.75 4.03
C LEU A 15 0.83 -11.06 3.57
N ALA A 16 -0.24 -11.48 4.26
CA ALA A 16 -1.08 -12.59 3.84
C ALA A 16 -2.22 -12.04 2.98
N LEU A 17 -2.13 -12.26 1.67
CA LEU A 17 -3.20 -11.91 0.74
C LEU A 17 -4.10 -13.15 0.52
N PHE A 18 -5.40 -13.00 0.72
CA PHE A 18 -6.39 -14.04 0.43
C PHE A 18 -6.95 -13.81 -0.98
N ILE A 19 -6.45 -14.56 -1.96
CA ILE A 19 -6.91 -14.48 -3.34
C ILE A 19 -7.96 -15.57 -3.58
N ALA A 20 -9.11 -15.21 -4.13
CA ALA A 20 -10.11 -16.18 -4.54
C ALA A 20 -9.58 -16.97 -5.74
N ALA A 21 -9.30 -18.26 -5.57
CA ALA A 21 -8.79 -19.10 -6.65
C ALA A 21 -9.86 -19.28 -7.74
N GLY A 22 -9.67 -18.62 -8.90
CA GLY A 22 -10.50 -18.71 -10.08
C GLY A 22 -9.74 -19.32 -11.26
N ALA A 23 -9.82 -20.64 -11.39
CA ALA A 23 -9.11 -21.46 -12.38
C ALA A 23 -9.21 -20.93 -13.84
N PRO A 24 -8.10 -20.83 -14.60
CA PRO A 24 -8.14 -20.34 -15.98
C PRO A 24 -8.81 -21.30 -16.98
N ASN A 25 -9.22 -22.53 -16.58
CA ASN A 25 -9.79 -23.52 -17.51
C ASN A 25 -10.79 -24.52 -16.88
N ALA A 26 -11.66 -24.11 -15.94
CA ALA A 26 -12.71 -25.00 -15.41
C ALA A 26 -14.08 -24.74 -16.07
N ALA A 27 -14.33 -25.46 -17.17
CA ALA A 27 -15.66 -25.59 -17.74
C ALA A 27 -16.64 -26.25 -16.75
N ARG A 28 -17.78 -25.57 -16.52
CA ARG A 28 -19.07 -26.08 -16.03
C ARG A 28 -19.08 -26.84 -14.69
N ALA A 29 -19.56 -26.15 -13.64
CA ALA A 29 -20.36 -26.79 -12.58
C ALA A 29 -21.44 -25.82 -11.99
N LEU A 30 -22.68 -26.11 -12.38
CA LEU A 30 -23.98 -25.97 -11.67
C LEU A 30 -24.38 -24.60 -11.08
N LEU A 31 -25.23 -23.81 -11.76
CA LEU A 31 -26.70 -23.86 -11.97
C LEU A 31 -27.56 -23.11 -10.93
N ASP A 32 -28.38 -22.22 -11.49
CA ASP A 32 -29.72 -21.78 -11.10
C ASP A 32 -29.94 -21.03 -9.77
N ALA A 33 -30.21 -19.72 -9.91
CA ALA A 33 -31.17 -19.02 -9.05
C ALA A 33 -31.79 -17.84 -9.82
N ARG A 34 -32.82 -18.14 -10.63
CA ARG A 34 -33.85 -17.16 -10.95
C ARG A 34 -34.67 -16.88 -9.67
N ALA A 35 -34.32 -15.82 -8.91
CA ALA A 35 -35.18 -15.14 -7.92
C ALA A 35 -34.49 -13.79 -7.56
N VAL A 36 -34.94 -12.65 -8.09
CA VAL A 36 -35.97 -11.76 -7.51
C VAL A 36 -35.54 -11.13 -6.17
N THR A 37 -35.16 -9.84 -6.27
CA THR A 37 -35.41 -8.73 -5.33
C THR A 37 -34.64 -8.63 -4.01
N ARG A 38 -33.93 -7.50 -3.88
CA ARG A 38 -33.42 -6.81 -2.67
C ARG A 38 -32.42 -7.58 -1.79
N GLY A 39 -31.18 -7.09 -1.82
CA GLY A 39 -30.25 -7.17 -0.69
C GLY A 39 -29.74 -8.57 -0.36
N SER A 40 -28.85 -9.10 -1.18
CA SER A 40 -28.13 -10.34 -0.86
C SER A 40 -26.62 -10.09 -0.92
N PHE A 41 -26.02 -9.81 0.24
CA PHE A 41 -24.58 -10.01 0.43
C PHE A 41 -24.30 -11.51 0.23
N ARG A 42 -23.55 -11.85 -0.82
CA ARG A 42 -23.03 -13.21 -1.00
C ARG A 42 -21.91 -13.42 0.02
N ARG A 43 -22.08 -14.36 0.95
CA ARG A 43 -20.95 -14.92 1.69
C ARG A 43 -20.02 -15.57 0.67
N LEU A 44 -18.78 -15.09 0.55
CA LEU A 44 -17.69 -15.84 -0.06
C LEU A 44 -17.52 -17.14 0.74
N SER A 45 -17.70 -18.28 0.09
CA SER A 45 -17.46 -19.58 0.72
C SER A 45 -15.97 -19.68 1.05
N THR A 46 -15.64 -20.03 2.29
CA THR A 46 -14.27 -20.19 2.85
C THR A 46 -13.44 -21.29 2.19
N ALA A 47 -13.87 -21.84 1.05
CA ALA A 47 -13.34 -23.07 0.48
C ALA A 47 -12.21 -22.87 -0.54
N ASN A 48 -11.98 -21.66 -1.07
CA ASN A 48 -11.05 -21.42 -2.19
C ASN A 48 -10.17 -20.18 -1.97
N PHE A 49 -9.59 -20.03 -0.78
CA PHE A 49 -8.57 -19.01 -0.56
C PHE A 49 -7.21 -19.69 -0.45
N GLU A 50 -6.29 -19.32 -1.34
CA GLU A 50 -4.88 -19.62 -1.17
C GLU A 50 -4.22 -18.43 -0.45
N GLU A 51 -3.40 -18.74 0.54
CA GLU A 51 -2.59 -17.75 1.24
C GLU A 51 -1.32 -17.53 0.42
N LEU A 52 -1.19 -16.34 -0.18
CA LEU A 52 0.05 -15.91 -0.79
C LEU A 52 0.79 -14.99 0.18
N LYS A 53 2.04 -15.35 0.46
CA LYS A 53 2.94 -14.59 1.32
C LYS A 53 3.85 -13.73 0.45
N LEU A 54 3.67 -12.41 0.50
CA LEU A 54 4.58 -11.45 -0.13
C LEU A 54 5.58 -10.93 0.89
N VAL A 55 6.83 -10.81 0.45
CA VAL A 55 7.95 -10.30 1.23
C VAL A 55 8.78 -9.41 0.32
N ALA A 56 9.07 -8.19 0.75
CA ALA A 56 10.00 -7.32 0.03
C ALA A 56 11.40 -7.95 -0.01
N ALA A 57 12.12 -7.76 -1.11
CA ALA A 57 13.44 -8.36 -1.32
C ALA A 57 14.46 -7.95 -0.26
N ASP A 58 14.32 -6.75 0.31
CA ASP A 58 15.16 -6.17 1.36
C ASP A 58 14.49 -6.19 2.76
N ALA A 59 13.36 -6.90 2.93
CA ALA A 59 12.59 -6.89 4.17
C ALA A 59 13.44 -7.25 5.41
N ALA A 60 13.50 -6.32 6.36
CA ALA A 60 14.10 -6.46 7.67
C ALA A 60 13.03 -6.48 8.78
N ALA A 61 13.44 -6.90 9.98
CA ALA A 61 12.57 -6.89 11.14
C ALA A 61 12.37 -5.45 11.63
N GLY A 62 11.14 -4.95 11.58
CA GLY A 62 10.79 -3.58 11.99
C GLY A 62 10.23 -2.71 10.87
N ASP A 63 10.44 -3.10 9.61
CA ASP A 63 10.08 -2.31 8.43
C ASP A 63 8.57 -2.09 8.20
N GLU A 64 7.72 -2.74 9.00
CA GLU A 64 6.25 -2.75 8.90
C GLU A 64 5.74 -2.96 7.46
N PHE A 65 6.36 -3.86 6.71
CA PHE A 65 5.89 -4.19 5.37
C PHE A 65 4.41 -4.62 5.39
N GLY A 66 3.61 -3.98 4.55
CA GLY A 66 2.16 -4.19 4.47
C GLY A 66 1.34 -3.33 5.43
N THR A 67 1.88 -2.23 5.97
CA THR A 67 1.11 -1.23 6.75
C THR A 67 -0.13 -0.75 5.99
N SER A 68 0.03 -0.54 4.69
CA SER A 68 -1.05 -0.23 3.75
C SER A 68 -0.90 -1.04 2.48
N VAL A 69 -2.01 -1.32 1.81
CA VAL A 69 -2.03 -2.11 0.57
C VAL A 69 -3.08 -1.55 -0.37
N ALA A 70 -2.70 -1.38 -1.64
CA ALA A 70 -3.63 -1.05 -2.72
C ALA A 70 -3.40 -1.98 -3.92
N ILE A 71 -4.45 -2.24 -4.69
CA ILE A 71 -4.38 -3.11 -5.87
C ILE A 71 -5.23 -2.52 -7.00
N ASP A 72 -4.66 -2.49 -8.19
CA ASP A 72 -5.39 -2.22 -9.43
C ASP A 72 -4.90 -3.13 -10.55
N GLY A 73 -5.84 -3.85 -11.16
CA GLY A 73 -5.56 -4.91 -12.15
C GLY A 73 -4.53 -5.91 -11.62
N ASP A 74 -3.40 -6.00 -12.33
CA ASP A 74 -2.30 -6.93 -12.06
C ASP A 74 -1.21 -6.35 -11.15
N THR A 75 -1.43 -5.16 -10.59
CA THR A 75 -0.43 -4.43 -9.79
C THR A 75 -0.91 -4.29 -8.35
N LEU A 76 -0.08 -4.76 -7.41
CA LEU A 76 -0.26 -4.58 -5.97
C LEU A 76 0.82 -3.64 -5.45
N VAL A 77 0.46 -2.71 -4.59
CA VAL A 77 1.38 -1.80 -3.89
C VAL A 77 1.26 -2.07 -2.40
N ALA A 78 2.38 -2.26 -1.73
CA ALA A 78 2.44 -2.44 -0.27
C ALA A 78 3.33 -1.36 0.34
N GLY A 79 2.78 -0.58 1.27
CA GLY A 79 3.52 0.39 2.06
C GLY A 79 4.35 -0.26 3.17
N ALA A 80 5.46 0.37 3.53
CA ALA A 80 6.38 -0.06 4.58
C ALA A 80 6.97 1.18 5.26
N SER A 81 6.18 1.77 6.17
CA SER A 81 6.42 3.10 6.73
C SER A 81 7.61 3.24 7.67
N TYR A 82 8.25 2.14 8.06
CA TYR A 82 9.37 2.13 9.02
C TYR A 82 10.62 1.50 8.43
N VAL A 83 10.69 1.38 7.09
CA VAL A 83 11.90 0.95 6.41
C VAL A 83 13.02 1.97 6.65
N HIS A 84 14.18 1.47 7.05
CA HIS A 84 15.41 2.24 7.10
C HIS A 84 16.06 2.25 5.71
N HIS A 85 15.95 3.37 4.97
CA HIS A 85 16.52 3.50 3.63
C HIS A 85 17.76 4.39 3.62
N GLY A 86 18.84 3.98 2.94
CA GLY A 86 20.02 4.84 2.74
C GLY A 86 20.77 5.26 4.02
N GLY A 87 20.47 4.66 5.18
CA GLY A 87 20.98 5.08 6.50
C GLY A 87 20.09 6.09 7.23
N MET A 88 18.95 6.46 6.66
CA MET A 88 17.90 7.26 7.31
C MET A 88 16.94 6.31 8.03
N ALA A 89 16.78 6.52 9.35
CA ALA A 89 15.83 5.75 10.13
C ALA A 89 14.41 6.16 9.76
N ASP A 90 13.49 5.20 9.67
CA ASP A 90 12.06 5.42 9.42
C ASP A 90 11.72 6.35 8.24
N ALA A 91 12.58 6.42 7.22
CA ALA A 91 12.29 7.16 5.99
C ALA A 91 11.10 6.53 5.23
N GLY A 92 10.98 5.20 5.33
CA GLY A 92 9.88 4.45 4.74
C GLY A 92 10.05 4.14 3.25
N ALA A 93 9.24 3.22 2.75
CA ALA A 93 9.20 2.80 1.35
C ALA A 93 7.81 2.29 0.95
N ALA A 94 7.58 2.16 -0.36
CA ALA A 94 6.46 1.39 -0.91
C ALA A 94 6.96 0.43 -1.97
N TYR A 95 6.46 -0.80 -1.98
CA TYR A 95 6.90 -1.85 -2.88
C TYR A 95 5.80 -2.19 -3.87
N VAL A 96 6.16 -2.26 -5.14
CA VAL A 96 5.25 -2.59 -6.23
C VAL A 96 5.50 -4.01 -6.66
N PHE A 97 4.42 -4.79 -6.64
CA PHE A 97 4.37 -6.17 -7.05
C PHE A 97 3.47 -6.32 -8.27
N ARG A 98 3.83 -7.20 -9.19
CA ARG A 98 3.02 -7.49 -10.36
C ARG A 98 2.82 -8.98 -10.56
N THR A 99 1.63 -9.34 -10.98
CA THR A 99 1.31 -10.71 -11.38
C THR A 99 1.26 -10.83 -12.91
N SER A 100 1.65 -12.00 -13.41
CA SER A 100 1.47 -12.38 -14.82
C SER A 100 0.56 -13.60 -14.99
N ASP A 101 0.10 -14.19 -13.89
CA ASP A 101 -0.64 -15.44 -13.83
C ASP A 101 -2.02 -15.30 -13.17
N GLY A 102 -2.54 -14.08 -13.10
CA GLY A 102 -3.86 -13.78 -12.52
C GLY A 102 -3.87 -13.85 -11.00
N GLY A 103 -2.73 -13.58 -10.37
CA GLY A 103 -2.56 -13.47 -8.92
C GLY A 103 -2.10 -14.75 -8.23
N ALA A 104 -1.73 -15.81 -8.95
CA ALA A 104 -1.16 -17.00 -8.32
C ALA A 104 0.26 -16.74 -7.80
N SER A 105 1.00 -15.84 -8.44
CA SER A 105 2.28 -15.32 -8.00
C SER A 105 2.41 -13.83 -8.29
N TYR A 106 3.30 -13.18 -7.54
CA TYR A 106 3.63 -11.77 -7.71
C TYR A 106 5.15 -11.60 -7.62
N ASP A 107 5.70 -10.87 -8.58
CA ASP A 107 7.09 -10.46 -8.59
C ASP A 107 7.20 -9.01 -8.12
N GLU A 108 8.14 -8.71 -7.23
CA GLU A 108 8.50 -7.34 -6.90
C GLU A 108 9.17 -6.69 -8.11
N VAL A 109 8.61 -5.59 -8.61
CA VAL A 109 9.12 -4.88 -9.79
C VAL A 109 9.72 -3.52 -9.46
N ALA A 110 9.38 -2.93 -8.31
CA ALA A 110 9.94 -1.66 -7.88
C ALA A 110 9.88 -1.47 -6.36
N GLN A 111 10.88 -0.79 -5.84
CA GLN A 111 10.85 -0.11 -4.54
C GLN A 111 10.76 1.39 -4.81
N LEU A 112 9.74 2.03 -4.24
CA LEU A 112 9.49 3.46 -4.32
C LEU A 112 9.96 4.13 -3.04
N THR A 113 10.76 5.18 -3.21
CA THR A 113 11.24 6.06 -2.14
C THR A 113 11.09 7.51 -2.58
N ALA A 114 10.86 8.42 -1.65
CA ALA A 114 10.85 9.85 -1.95
C ALA A 114 12.25 10.30 -2.40
N ALA A 115 12.33 11.14 -3.44
CA ALA A 115 13.59 11.67 -3.96
C ALA A 115 14.33 12.57 -2.95
N ASP A 116 13.58 13.12 -2.02
CA ASP A 116 13.95 14.00 -0.91
C ASP A 116 13.75 13.31 0.45
N ALA A 117 13.67 11.99 0.48
CA ALA A 117 13.49 11.23 1.72
C ALA A 117 14.48 11.66 2.81
N ASP A 118 13.94 11.90 4.01
CA ASP A 118 14.68 12.12 5.23
C ASP A 118 14.22 11.14 6.33
N ALA A 119 14.94 11.14 7.45
CA ALA A 119 14.64 10.29 8.56
C ALA A 119 13.30 10.66 9.21
N ASN A 120 12.49 9.65 9.49
CA ASN A 120 11.17 9.73 10.10
C ASN A 120 10.04 10.32 9.22
N ASP A 121 10.23 10.53 7.92
CA ASP A 121 9.13 10.97 7.03
C ASP A 121 7.98 9.96 6.96
N ASN A 122 8.24 8.70 7.35
CA ASN A 122 7.28 7.60 7.39
C ASN A 122 6.57 7.38 6.05
N PHE A 123 7.30 7.52 4.93
CA PHE A 123 6.81 7.28 3.59
C PHE A 123 6.25 5.87 3.45
N GLY A 124 5.09 5.72 2.79
CA GLY A 124 4.43 4.42 2.67
C GLY A 124 3.47 4.11 3.81
N ILE A 125 3.11 5.11 4.62
CA ILE A 125 2.04 4.96 5.63
C ILE A 125 0.73 4.54 4.97
N GLU A 126 0.39 5.19 3.87
CA GLU A 126 -0.79 4.91 3.04
C GLU A 126 -0.37 4.92 1.57
N VAL A 127 -0.93 3.98 0.80
CA VAL A 127 -0.71 3.87 -0.63
C VAL A 127 -2.05 3.79 -1.35
N ALA A 128 -2.14 4.42 -2.52
CA ALA A 128 -3.28 4.27 -3.42
C ALA A 128 -2.78 4.13 -4.86
N ILE A 129 -3.51 3.38 -5.69
CA ILE A 129 -3.15 3.16 -7.10
C ILE A 129 -4.41 3.26 -7.98
N ASP A 130 -4.27 3.92 -9.12
CA ASP A 130 -5.22 3.86 -10.22
C ASP A 130 -4.47 3.88 -11.56
N GLY A 131 -4.64 2.81 -12.33
CA GLY A 131 -3.94 2.57 -13.58
C GLY A 131 -2.42 2.61 -13.42
N SER A 132 -1.80 3.62 -14.04
CA SER A 132 -0.34 3.79 -14.04
C SER A 132 0.20 4.67 -12.92
N THR A 133 -0.67 5.19 -12.05
CA THR A 133 -0.34 6.21 -11.05
C THR A 133 -0.48 5.64 -9.65
N ILE A 134 0.58 5.79 -8.85
CA ILE A 134 0.63 5.41 -7.45
C ILE A 134 0.79 6.70 -6.63
N VAL A 135 0.02 6.83 -5.58
CA VAL A 135 0.13 7.90 -4.58
C VAL A 135 0.61 7.28 -3.28
N VAL A 136 1.61 7.89 -2.66
CA VAL A 136 2.17 7.43 -1.39
C VAL A 136 2.20 8.57 -0.39
N GLY A 137 1.65 8.35 0.79
CA GLY A 137 1.69 9.31 1.90
C GLY A 137 3.00 9.25 2.69
N ALA A 138 3.43 10.40 3.19
CA ALA A 138 4.54 10.58 4.12
C ALA A 138 4.13 11.64 5.16
N TRP A 139 3.39 11.22 6.17
CA TRP A 139 2.66 12.12 7.07
C TRP A 139 3.56 12.91 8.03
N LYS A 140 4.84 12.54 8.14
CA LYS A 140 5.83 13.20 8.99
C LYS A 140 6.87 14.01 8.21
N ASP A 141 6.69 14.17 6.91
CA ASP A 141 7.56 15.00 6.09
C ASP A 141 7.55 16.45 6.62
N ASP A 142 8.74 17.03 6.76
CA ASP A 142 8.93 18.28 7.51
C ASP A 142 9.03 19.55 6.63
N ASP A 143 8.79 19.44 5.31
CA ASP A 143 9.04 20.53 4.36
C ASP A 143 8.15 21.77 4.56
N GLY A 144 6.94 21.59 5.09
CA GLY A 144 5.99 22.66 5.44
C GLY A 144 6.04 23.08 6.92
N GLY A 145 6.84 22.42 7.75
CA GLY A 145 6.78 22.49 9.21
C GLY A 145 6.94 21.09 9.81
N SER A 146 7.28 21.00 11.10
CA SER A 146 7.50 19.68 11.71
C SER A 146 6.23 18.82 11.64
N ASP A 147 6.34 17.60 11.14
CA ASP A 147 5.22 16.69 10.86
C ASP A 147 4.08 17.32 10.03
N SER A 148 4.41 18.28 9.14
CA SER A 148 3.43 18.93 8.25
C SER A 148 2.86 17.96 7.21
N GLY A 149 3.70 17.02 6.77
CA GLY A 149 3.35 15.91 5.92
C GLY A 149 3.31 16.24 4.42
N SER A 150 3.47 15.20 3.62
CA SER A 150 3.52 15.25 2.16
C SER A 150 2.85 14.02 1.53
N ALA A 151 2.49 14.13 0.25
CA ALA A 151 2.14 12.98 -0.58
C ALA A 151 2.93 12.99 -1.88
N TYR A 152 3.28 11.81 -2.37
CA TYR A 152 4.17 11.62 -3.49
C TYR A 152 3.49 10.85 -4.61
N LEU A 153 3.67 11.31 -5.84
CA LEU A 153 3.12 10.68 -7.03
C LEU A 153 4.19 9.97 -7.81
N PHE A 154 3.98 8.68 -8.04
CA PHE A 154 4.79 7.84 -8.92
C PHE A 154 3.99 7.43 -10.13
N ARG A 155 4.61 7.45 -11.31
CA ARG A 155 3.96 7.05 -12.54
C ARG A 155 4.88 6.16 -13.36
N THR A 156 4.28 5.13 -13.95
CA THR A 156 4.93 4.32 -14.99
C THR A 156 4.54 4.80 -16.39
N THR A 157 5.52 4.81 -17.30
CA THR A 157 5.29 5.09 -18.74
C THR A 157 5.64 3.92 -19.64
N ASP A 158 6.12 2.81 -19.06
CA ASP A 158 6.60 1.61 -19.77
C ASP A 158 5.78 0.36 -19.40
N GLY A 159 4.55 0.57 -18.95
CA GLY A 159 3.62 -0.52 -18.63
C GLY A 159 3.96 -1.24 -17.33
N GLY A 160 4.53 -0.53 -16.35
CA GLY A 160 4.81 -1.01 -15.00
C GLY A 160 6.14 -1.74 -14.87
N ALA A 161 7.12 -1.45 -15.75
CA ALA A 161 8.49 -1.95 -15.60
C ALA A 161 9.36 -0.99 -14.78
N THR A 162 9.10 0.30 -14.88
CA THR A 162 9.71 1.34 -14.04
C THR A 162 8.68 2.35 -13.57
N TYR A 163 8.97 2.98 -12.43
CA TYR A 163 8.16 4.05 -11.83
C TYR A 163 9.07 5.24 -11.54
N ALA A 164 8.62 6.44 -11.91
CA ALA A 164 9.31 7.67 -11.61
C ALA A 164 8.44 8.55 -10.72
N GLN A 165 9.04 9.21 -9.72
CA GLN A 165 8.37 10.28 -9.00
C GLN A 165 8.12 11.44 -9.96
N VAL A 166 6.85 11.84 -10.11
CA VAL A 166 6.43 12.91 -11.02
C VAL A 166 5.95 14.16 -10.28
N ALA A 167 5.60 14.04 -9.01
CA ALA A 167 5.25 15.17 -8.16
C ALA A 167 5.45 14.84 -6.67
N LYS A 168 5.69 15.90 -5.89
CA LYS A 168 5.45 15.99 -4.45
C LYS A 168 4.28 16.95 -4.25
N LEU A 169 3.36 16.60 -3.38
CA LEU A 169 2.17 17.36 -3.03
C LEU A 169 2.27 17.75 -1.56
N THR A 170 2.17 19.03 -1.28
CA THR A 170 2.09 19.62 0.06
C THR A 170 0.82 20.44 0.16
N ALA A 171 0.30 20.62 1.38
CA ALA A 171 -0.74 21.61 1.63
C ALA A 171 -0.19 23.03 1.34
N SER A 172 -1.04 23.93 0.84
CA SER A 172 -0.63 25.32 0.54
C SER A 172 -0.40 26.17 1.80
N ASP A 173 -0.99 25.73 2.88
CA ASP A 173 -1.08 26.25 4.24
C ASP A 173 -0.41 25.31 5.24
N ALA A 174 0.40 24.35 4.76
CA ALA A 174 1.11 23.39 5.58
C ALA A 174 1.75 24.04 6.81
N ALA A 175 1.42 23.50 7.97
CA ALA A 175 1.88 23.92 9.27
C ALA A 175 2.35 22.71 10.10
N GLU A 176 2.92 23.01 11.27
CA GLU A 176 3.40 21.98 12.19
C GLU A 176 2.24 21.05 12.62
N SER A 177 2.47 19.74 12.52
CA SER A 177 1.57 18.68 12.94
C SER A 177 0.26 18.54 12.15
N ASP A 178 0.09 19.14 10.98
CA ASP A 178 -1.10 18.93 10.12
C ASP A 178 -1.21 17.49 9.61
N GLN A 179 -0.06 16.85 9.41
CA GLN A 179 0.09 15.47 8.97
C GLN A 179 -0.59 15.17 7.63
N PHE A 180 -0.42 16.08 6.68
CA PHE A 180 -0.87 15.89 5.30
C PHE A 180 -0.26 14.61 4.71
N GLY A 181 -1.07 13.81 4.01
CA GLY A 181 -0.61 12.51 3.51
C GLY A 181 -0.79 11.36 4.50
N TRP A 182 -1.43 11.58 5.66
CA TRP A 182 -1.84 10.50 6.56
C TRP A 182 -2.73 9.46 5.86
N SER A 183 -3.61 9.93 4.98
CA SER A 183 -4.43 9.07 4.14
C SER A 183 -4.46 9.61 2.72
N VAL A 184 -4.49 8.72 1.73
CA VAL A 184 -4.50 9.08 0.31
C VAL A 184 -5.52 8.22 -0.44
N ALA A 185 -6.16 8.81 -1.44
CA ALA A 185 -7.01 8.10 -2.39
C ALA A 185 -6.85 8.71 -3.79
N ILE A 186 -6.95 7.89 -4.83
CA ILE A 186 -6.90 8.33 -6.22
C ILE A 186 -8.03 7.70 -7.03
N SER A 187 -8.61 8.48 -7.95
CA SER A 187 -9.54 8.00 -8.98
C SER A 187 -9.48 8.93 -10.19
N GLY A 188 -9.09 8.37 -11.33
CA GLY A 188 -8.72 9.11 -12.53
C GLY A 188 -7.63 10.13 -12.24
N ASP A 189 -7.92 11.39 -12.60
CA ASP A 189 -7.01 12.52 -12.35
C ASP A 189 -7.27 13.20 -10.99
N THR A 190 -8.15 12.64 -10.14
CA THR A 190 -8.49 13.22 -8.83
C THR A 190 -7.75 12.48 -7.73
N ILE A 191 -7.01 13.23 -6.91
CA ILE A 191 -6.32 12.75 -5.73
C ILE A 191 -6.91 13.47 -4.52
N VAL A 192 -7.23 12.71 -3.47
CA VAL A 192 -7.69 13.22 -2.18
C VAL A 192 -6.66 12.83 -1.14
N ILE A 193 -6.29 13.80 -0.31
CA ILE A 193 -5.26 13.64 0.71
C ILE A 193 -5.84 14.15 2.03
N GLY A 194 -5.71 13.35 3.08
CA GLY A 194 -6.13 13.73 4.42
C GLY A 194 -4.99 14.37 5.21
N ALA A 195 -5.33 15.41 5.96
CA ALA A 195 -4.52 16.05 6.99
C ALA A 195 -5.37 16.09 8.29
N PRO A 196 -5.37 15.02 9.10
CA PRO A 196 -6.35 14.83 10.17
C PRO A 196 -6.22 15.81 11.34
N TYR A 197 -5.12 16.57 11.40
CA TYR A 197 -4.82 17.51 12.48
C TYR A 197 -4.67 18.96 12.00
N ASP A 198 -4.89 19.19 10.70
CA ASP A 198 -5.01 20.52 10.13
C ASP A 198 -6.18 21.25 10.82
N ASP A 199 -5.89 22.47 11.29
CA ASP A 199 -6.84 23.34 11.98
C ASP A 199 -7.42 24.43 11.07
N ASP A 200 -7.41 24.25 9.75
CA ASP A 200 -8.08 25.08 8.73
C ASP A 200 -7.77 26.60 8.80
N ASP A 201 -6.86 27.07 9.66
CA ASP A 201 -6.51 28.50 9.81
C ASP A 201 -5.21 28.81 10.61
N GLY A 202 -4.42 27.82 11.06
CA GLY A 202 -3.11 28.02 11.70
C GLY A 202 -3.15 28.89 12.95
N THR A 203 -3.31 28.29 14.14
CA THR A 203 -3.21 29.02 15.43
C THR A 203 -2.09 28.61 16.35
#